data_AF-A0A450XCY4-F1
#
_entry.id   AF-A0A450XCY4-F1
#
_cell.length_a   1.000
_cell.length_b   1.000
_cell.length_c   1.000
_cell.angle_alpha   90.00
_cell.angle_beta   90.00
_cell.angle_gamma   90.00
#
_symmetry.space_group_name_H-M   'P 1'
#
loop_
_entity.id
_entity.type
_entity.pdbx_description
1 polymer ?
#
loop_
_entity_poly.entity_id
_entity_poly.type
_entity_poly.pdbx_seq_one_letter_code
_entity_poly.pdbx_strand_id
1 'polypeptide(L)' 'RQRTLKGFSRKYTEEDIRLLAQTDEIHGNLSGPAIKKICERAWKIFGETKYERLAGISVSHLYNLLPRCSTSSSSN' A
#
# COMPACT_ATOMS: atom_id res chain seq x y z
N ARG A 1 -0.41 -2.56 -26.38
CA ARG A 1 -1.34 -2.32 -25.24
C ARG A 1 -0.76 -1.17 -24.40
N GLN A 2 -1.00 0.08 -24.78
CA GLN A 2 -0.58 1.24 -23.98
C GLN A 2 -1.84 1.88 -23.37
N ARG A 3 -1.90 1.87 -22.04
CA ARG A 3 -2.98 2.46 -21.26
C ARG A 3 -2.55 3.89 -20.94
N THR A 4 -3.25 4.85 -21.52
CA THR A 4 -3.07 6.28 -21.33
C THR A 4 -3.19 6.62 -19.84
N LEU A 5 -2.10 7.01 -19.20
CA LEU A 5 -2.11 7.53 -17.84
C LEU A 5 -2.36 9.04 -17.91
N LYS A 6 -3.64 9.42 -17.97
CA LYS A 6 -4.07 10.79 -17.63
C LYS A 6 -3.39 11.15 -16.31
N GLY A 7 -2.68 12.27 -16.30
CA GLY A 7 -1.96 12.79 -15.14
C GLY A 7 -2.90 13.00 -13.95
N PHE A 8 -3.10 11.97 -13.16
CA PHE A 8 -3.56 12.10 -11.79
C PHE A 8 -2.32 12.44 -10.99
N SER A 9 -2.34 13.57 -10.27
CA SER A 9 -1.35 13.90 -9.24
C SER A 9 -1.30 12.75 -8.23
N ARG A 10 -0.48 11.74 -8.52
CA ARG A 10 -0.44 10.51 -7.76
C ARG A 10 0.35 10.83 -6.50
N LYS A 11 -0.35 10.91 -5.37
CA LYS A 11 0.28 11.10 -4.06
C LYS A 11 1.31 10.00 -3.76
N TYR A 12 1.14 8.84 -4.39
CA TYR A 12 2.01 7.68 -4.32
C TYR A 12 2.66 7.40 -5.67
N THR A 13 3.97 7.16 -5.69
CA THR A 13 4.71 6.87 -6.91
C THR A 13 4.61 5.38 -7.28
N GLU A 14 5.13 5.01 -8.46
CA GLU A 14 5.25 3.59 -8.82
C GLU A 14 6.11 2.80 -7.84
N GLU A 15 7.11 3.44 -7.22
CA GLU A 15 7.96 2.83 -6.21
C GLU A 15 7.16 2.43 -4.96
N ASP A 16 6.28 3.32 -4.49
CA ASP A 16 5.39 3.04 -3.35
C ASP A 16 4.52 1.80 -3.62
N ILE A 17 3.97 1.68 -4.83
CA ILE A 17 3.10 0.56 -5.21
C ILE A 17 3.89 -0.73 -5.31
N ARG A 18 5.11 -0.68 -5.86
CA ARG A 18 6.02 -1.83 -5.91
C ARG A 18 6.44 -2.27 -4.51
N LEU A 19 6.65 -1.34 -3.57
CA LEU A 19 6.94 -1.68 -2.18
C LEU A 19 5.78 -2.42 -1.53
N LEU A 20 4.55 -1.93 -1.72
CA LEU A 20 3.35 -2.59 -1.21
C LEU A 20 3.17 -4.00 -1.79
N ALA A 21 3.32 -4.14 -3.10
CA ALA A 21 3.22 -5.44 -3.77
C ALA A 21 4.31 -6.43 -3.32
N GLN A 22 5.56 -5.98 -3.22
CA GLN A 22 6.65 -6.82 -2.70
C GLN A 22 6.41 -7.24 -1.25
N THR A 23 5.93 -6.32 -0.41
CA THR A 23 5.61 -6.63 1.00
C THR A 23 4.50 -7.69 1.08
N ASP A 24 3.47 -7.55 0.25
CA ASP A 24 2.40 -8.56 0.15
C ASP A 24 2.94 -9.92 -0.31
N GLU A 25 3.80 -9.97 -1.33
CA GLU A 25 4.42 -11.21 -1.83
C GLU A 25 5.31 -11.89 -0.78
N ILE A 26 6.14 -11.11 -0.05
CA ILE A 26 7.03 -11.62 0.99
C ILE A 26 6.25 -12.27 2.13
N HIS A 27 5.13 -11.67 2.52
CA HIS A 27 4.35 -12.13 3.67
C HIS A 27 3.17 -13.05 3.30
N GLY A 28 2.83 -13.17 2.01
CA GLY A 28 2.03 -14.24 1.44
C GLY A 28 0.52 -14.23 1.72
N ASN A 29 -0.01 -13.34 2.57
CA ASN A 29 -1.46 -13.11 2.75
C ASN A 29 -1.76 -11.92 3.69
N LEU A 30 -1.20 -10.74 3.45
CA LEU A 30 -1.44 -9.62 4.35
C LEU A 30 -2.80 -8.97 4.06
N SER A 31 -3.63 -8.89 5.10
CA SER A 31 -4.80 -8.03 5.05
C SER A 31 -4.37 -6.57 4.93
N GLY A 32 -5.16 -5.73 4.25
CA GLY A 32 -4.91 -4.29 4.12
C GLY A 32 -4.45 -3.57 5.41
N PRO A 33 -5.06 -3.80 6.59
CA PRO A 33 -4.57 -3.21 7.85
C PRO A 33 -3.19 -3.72 8.31
N ALA A 34 -2.81 -4.95 7.93
CA ALA A 34 -1.52 -5.53 8.29
C ALA A 34 -0.37 -4.86 7.50
N ILE A 35 -0.54 -4.64 6.20
CA ILE A 35 0.42 -3.85 5.39
C ILE A 35 0.61 -2.46 6.01
N LYS A 36 -0.48 -1.77 6.36
CA LYS A 36 -0.43 -0.46 7.02
C LYS A 36 0.43 -0.50 8.29
N LYS A 37 0.22 -1.50 9.15
CA LYS A 37 1.01 -1.66 10.39
C LYS A 37 2.51 -1.87 10.12
N ILE A 38 2.85 -2.61 9.06
CA ILE A 38 4.25 -2.83 8.66
C ILE A 38 4.86 -1.50 8.20
N CYS A 39 4.20 -0.76 7.33
CA CYS A 39 4.68 0.56 6.87
C CYS A 39 4.83 1.56 8.03
N GLU A 40 3.85 1.60 8.95
CA GLU A 40 3.93 2.43 10.16
C GLU A 40 5.14 2.07 11.03
N ARG A 41 5.41 0.77 11.20
CA ARG A 41 6.58 0.29 11.95
C ARG A 41 7.87 0.59 11.20
N ALA A 42 7.95 0.38 9.89
CA ALA A 42 9.12 0.69 9.08
C ALA A 42 9.54 2.16 9.24
N TRP A 43 8.58 3.08 9.21
CA TRP A 43 8.88 4.49 9.43
C TRP A 43 9.19 4.83 10.89
N LYS A 44 8.36 4.40 11.85
CA LYS A 44 8.54 4.79 13.27
C LYS A 44 9.64 4.06 14.01
N ILE A 45 9.86 2.79 13.68
CA ILE A 45 10.84 1.91 14.35
C ILE A 45 12.17 1.95 13.60
N PHE A 46 12.13 1.81 12.27
CA PHE A 46 13.36 1.76 11.47
C PHE A 46 13.76 3.13 10.91
N GLY A 47 12.91 4.15 10.99
CA GLY A 47 13.22 5.50 10.50
C GLY A 47 13.17 5.62 8.97
N GLU A 48 12.54 4.68 8.28
CA GLU A 48 12.57 4.64 6.81
C GLU A 48 11.62 5.67 6.19
N THR A 49 12.20 6.74 5.63
CA THR A 49 11.47 7.84 5.00
C THR A 49 10.66 7.42 3.77
N LYS A 50 11.08 6.38 3.05
CA LYS A 50 10.30 5.80 1.94
C LYS A 50 8.92 5.29 2.37
N TYR A 51 8.78 4.88 3.64
CA TYR A 51 7.49 4.46 4.20
C TYR A 51 6.74 5.61 4.86
N GLU A 52 7.26 6.83 4.93
CA GLU A 52 6.58 7.99 5.56
C GLU A 52 5.20 8.23 4.92
N ARG A 53 5.15 8.26 3.58
CA ARG A 53 3.90 8.45 2.82
C ARG A 53 2.93 7.29 3.03
N LEU A 54 3.47 6.06 3.09
CA LEU A 54 2.72 4.82 3.28
C LEU A 54 2.23 4.67 4.72
N ALA A 55 2.96 5.15 5.73
CA ALA A 55 2.57 5.08 7.13
C ALA A 55 1.29 5.89 7.40
N GLY A 56 1.08 6.97 6.64
CA GLY A 56 -0.15 7.77 6.67
C GLY A 56 -1.29 7.26 5.78
N ILE A 57 -1.12 6.15 5.05
CA ILE A 57 -2.15 5.66 4.12
C ILE A 57 -3.36 5.09 4.87
N SER A 58 -4.56 5.35 4.37
CA SER A 58 -5.79 4.72 4.86
C SER A 58 -6.02 3.37 4.20
N VAL A 59 -6.60 2.43 4.93
CA VAL A 59 -6.91 1.07 4.46
C VAL A 59 -7.74 1.09 3.17
N SER A 60 -8.73 1.97 3.08
CA SER A 60 -9.56 2.16 1.89
C SER A 60 -8.75 2.60 0.66
N HIS A 61 -7.74 3.46 0.84
CA HIS A 61 -6.88 3.90 -0.26
C HIS A 61 -5.89 2.81 -0.66
N LEU A 62 -5.39 2.06 0.33
CA LEU A 62 -4.49 0.94 0.13
C LEU A 62 -5.12 -0.16 -0.72
N TYR A 63 -6.42 -0.46 -0.54
CA TYR A 63 -7.15 -1.38 -1.43
C TYR A 63 -7.23 -0.93 -2.88
N ASN A 64 -7.23 0.39 -3.14
CA ASN A 64 -7.17 0.90 -4.51
C ASN A 64 -5.79 0.73 -5.15
N LEU A 65 -4.73 0.61 -4.34
CA LEU A 65 -3.35 0.42 -4.79
C LEU A 65 -2.98 -1.07 -4.94
N LEU A 66 -3.50 -1.93 -4.07
CA LEU A 66 -3.23 -3.37 -4.10
C LEU A 66 -4.21 -4.08 -5.05
N PRO A 67 -3.73 -4.74 -6.12
CA PRO A 67 -4.60 -5.33 -7.13
C PRO A 67 -5.32 -6.60 -6.67
N ARG A 68 -4.99 -7.18 -5.50
CA ARG A 68 -5.41 -8.56 -5.13
C ARG A 68 -6.27 -8.68 -3.90
N CYS A 69 -6.46 -7.61 -3.13
CA CYS A 69 -7.31 -7.65 -1.95
C CYS A 69 -8.68 -7.05 -2.31
N SER A 70 -9.43 -7.73 -3.18
CA SER A 70 -10.85 -7.43 -3.36
C SER A 70 -11.56 -7.77 -2.05
N THR A 71 -11.90 -6.72 -1.31
CA THR A 71 -12.81 -6.67 -0.15
C THR A 71 -13.45 -8.00 0.24
N SER A 72 -12.83 -8.70 1.19
CA SER A 72 -13.51 -9.77 1.95
C SER A 72 -13.32 -9.54 3.45
N SER A 73 -14.13 -8.63 3.98
CA SER A 73 -14.52 -8.38 5.39
C SER A 73 -15.35 -7.09 5.34
N SER A 74 -16.69 -7.10 5.26
CA SER A 74 -17.69 -7.61 6.22
C SER A 74 -17.55 -6.99 7.63
N SER A 75 -18.61 -6.26 8.02
CA SER A 75 -18.95 -5.61 9.30
C SER A 75 -18.14 -4.36 9.73
N ASN A 76 -18.75 -3.23 10.08
CA ASN A 76 -20.10 -2.91 10.61
C ASN A 76 -20.85 -1.84 9.80
#